data_AF-A0A9E0YA37-F1
#
_entry.id   AF-A0A9E0YA37-F1
#
_cell.length_a   1.000
_cell.length_b   1.000
_cell.length_c   1.000
_cell.angle_alpha   90.00
_cell.angle_beta   90.00
_cell.angle_gamma   90.00
#
_symmetry.space_group_name_H-M   'P 1'
#
loop_
_entity.id
_entity.type
_entity.pdbx_description
1 polymer ?
#
loop_
_entity_poly.entity_id
_entity_poly.type
_entity_poly.pdbx_seq_one_letter_code
_entity_poly.pdbx_strand_id
1 'polypeptide(L)'
;MRRIWLLGGLVLVLGFSAFGQKTVVNDAKAKAMLVGRHRFSLQWVSWDYFGTATVTLKGGVLYLKGEQKQRGGTDFVRIDGRIVEINAKNFVFDGTVTTQVSHINGGAPCERSGQMTFKITGSRRYWRLAEMNNPCEAVTDYVDIFFR
;
A
#
# COMPACT_ATOMS: atom_id res chain seq x y z
N MET A 1 -47.55 -1.33 45.12
CA MET A 1 -46.09 -1.12 44.89
C MET A 1 -45.62 -2.17 43.88
N ARG A 2 -45.35 -1.78 42.63
CA ARG A 2 -44.98 -2.68 41.52
C ARG A 2 -43.49 -3.00 41.59
N ARG A 3 -43.10 -4.28 41.66
CA ARG A 3 -41.71 -4.74 41.54
C ARG A 3 -41.43 -5.10 40.08
N ILE A 4 -40.48 -4.39 39.48
CA ILE A 4 -39.99 -4.63 38.11
C ILE A 4 -38.80 -5.59 38.21
N TRP A 5 -38.88 -6.71 37.49
CA TRP A 5 -37.77 -7.65 37.32
C TRP A 5 -36.89 -7.19 36.17
N LEU A 6 -35.62 -6.89 36.44
CA LEU A 6 -34.60 -6.66 35.41
C LEU A 6 -33.85 -7.96 35.16
N LEU A 7 -34.17 -8.64 34.06
CA LEU A 7 -33.36 -9.71 33.49
C LEU A 7 -32.20 -9.07 32.71
N GLY A 8 -31.00 -9.11 33.29
CA GLY A 8 -29.76 -8.69 32.63
C GLY A 8 -29.34 -9.72 31.59
N GLY A 9 -29.54 -9.40 30.31
CA GLY A 9 -29.05 -10.20 29.18
C GLY A 9 -27.54 -10.01 29.00
N LEU A 10 -26.77 -11.08 29.17
CA LEU A 10 -25.35 -11.14 28.88
C LEU A 10 -25.15 -11.20 27.35
N VAL A 11 -24.75 -10.10 26.73
CA VAL A 11 -24.36 -10.07 25.31
C VAL A 11 -22.92 -10.57 25.19
N LEU A 12 -22.75 -11.79 24.69
CA LEU A 12 -21.45 -12.34 24.29
C LEU A 12 -21.01 -11.66 22.97
N VAL A 13 -20.10 -10.70 23.07
CA VAL A 13 -19.43 -10.11 21.90
C VAL A 13 -18.35 -11.08 21.45
N LEU A 14 -18.66 -11.91 20.45
CA LEU A 14 -17.65 -12.70 19.74
C LEU A 14 -16.76 -11.74 18.94
N GLY A 15 -15.59 -11.41 19.49
CA GLY A 15 -14.55 -10.69 18.78
C GLY A 15 -14.01 -11.55 17.63
N PHE A 16 -14.47 -11.30 16.41
CA PHE A 16 -13.83 -11.83 15.22
C PHE A 16 -12.43 -11.21 15.13
N SER A 17 -11.43 -11.97 15.55
CA SER A 17 -10.04 -11.64 15.22
C SER A 17 -9.92 -11.69 13.70
N ALA A 18 -9.75 -10.53 13.07
CA ALA A 18 -9.49 -10.42 11.65
C ALA A 18 -8.09 -10.96 11.34
N PHE A 19 -7.94 -12.29 11.35
CA PHE A 19 -6.82 -12.92 10.67
C PHE A 19 -6.92 -12.53 9.20
N GLY A 20 -5.97 -11.71 8.75
CA GLY A 20 -5.94 -11.25 7.36
C GLY A 20 -6.00 -12.46 6.44
N GLN A 21 -7.00 -12.50 5.55
CA GLN A 21 -7.11 -13.51 4.51
C GLN A 21 -5.76 -13.67 3.79
N LYS A 22 -5.34 -14.92 3.58
CA LYS A 22 -4.08 -15.24 2.88
C LYS A 22 -4.06 -14.55 1.51
N THR A 23 -2.88 -14.13 1.09
CA THR A 23 -2.69 -13.56 -0.25
C THR A 23 -3.00 -14.61 -1.31
N VAL A 24 -3.85 -14.28 -2.28
CA VAL A 24 -4.13 -15.10 -3.45
C VAL A 24 -2.94 -15.02 -4.40
N VAL A 25 -2.42 -16.16 -4.85
CA VAL A 25 -1.21 -16.23 -5.68
C VAL A 25 -1.54 -17.00 -6.95
N ASN A 26 -1.76 -16.28 -8.04
CA ASN A 26 -2.05 -16.86 -9.36
C ASN A 26 -0.77 -17.07 -10.18
N ASP A 27 0.35 -16.42 -9.79
CA ASP A 27 1.65 -16.59 -10.43
C ASP A 27 2.78 -16.70 -9.39
N ALA A 28 3.37 -17.89 -9.28
CA ALA A 28 4.43 -18.18 -8.32
C ALA A 28 5.75 -17.44 -8.64
N LYS A 29 6.05 -17.20 -9.93
CA LYS A 29 7.27 -16.50 -10.35
C LYS A 29 7.16 -15.00 -10.04
N ALA A 30 6.00 -14.41 -10.28
CA ALA A 30 5.72 -13.03 -9.91
C ALA A 30 5.80 -12.84 -8.39
N LYS A 31 5.23 -13.77 -7.60
CA LYS A 31 5.41 -13.78 -6.14
C LYS A 31 6.90 -13.84 -5.76
N ALA A 32 7.65 -14.77 -6.35
CA ALA A 32 9.07 -14.92 -6.06
C ALA A 32 9.86 -13.63 -6.36
N MET A 33 9.53 -12.92 -7.45
CA MET A 33 10.13 -11.63 -7.80
C MET A 33 9.74 -10.53 -6.80
N LEU A 34 8.48 -10.50 -6.36
CA LEU A 34 7.92 -9.46 -5.48
C LEU A 34 8.35 -9.58 -4.01
N VAL A 35 8.62 -10.78 -3.50
CA VAL A 35 9.09 -10.95 -2.10
C VAL A 35 10.52 -10.45 -1.96
N GLY A 36 10.74 -9.53 -1.02
CA GLY A 36 12.06 -8.97 -0.71
C GLY A 36 12.09 -7.46 -0.76
N ARG A 37 13.31 -6.91 -0.86
CA ARG A 37 13.59 -5.47 -0.84
C ARG A 37 13.68 -4.92 -2.26
N HIS A 38 13.01 -3.80 -2.53
CA HIS A 38 12.90 -3.15 -3.83
C HIS A 38 13.29 -1.67 -3.74
N ARG A 39 13.84 -1.12 -4.82
CA ARG A 39 13.87 0.35 -4.97
C ARG A 39 12.44 0.85 -5.11
N PHE A 40 12.18 2.01 -4.52
CA PHE A 40 10.85 2.63 -4.47
C PHE A 40 10.96 4.12 -4.77
N SER A 41 10.07 4.66 -5.61
CA SER A 41 10.08 6.09 -5.93
C SER A 41 8.69 6.70 -6.11
N LEU A 42 8.63 8.00 -5.85
CA LEU A 42 7.68 8.97 -6.41
C LEU A 42 8.48 9.95 -7.28
N GLN A 43 7.99 10.27 -8.49
CA GLN A 43 8.74 11.14 -9.41
C GLN A 43 9.01 12.54 -8.86
N TRP A 44 8.11 13.03 -8.01
CA TRP A 44 8.21 14.37 -7.42
C TRP A 44 9.31 14.47 -6.36
N VAL A 45 9.79 13.35 -5.81
CA VAL A 45 10.83 13.34 -4.78
C VAL A 45 12.22 13.33 -5.38
N SER A 46 12.51 12.39 -6.29
CA SER A 46 13.78 12.31 -7.02
C SER A 46 13.77 11.22 -8.08
N TRP A 47 14.56 11.42 -9.13
CA TRP A 47 14.96 10.39 -10.10
C TRP A 47 16.36 9.82 -9.85
N ASP A 48 17.18 10.49 -9.04
CA ASP A 48 18.60 10.17 -8.83
C ASP A 48 18.82 9.24 -7.64
N TYR A 49 17.94 9.29 -6.64
CA TYR A 49 18.00 8.43 -5.47
C TYR A 49 16.63 7.86 -5.13
N PHE A 50 16.65 6.59 -4.74
CA PHE A 50 15.45 5.82 -4.46
C PHE A 50 15.27 5.61 -2.97
N GLY A 51 14.01 5.47 -2.57
CA GLY A 51 13.64 4.91 -1.30
C GLY A 51 13.69 3.39 -1.35
N THR A 52 13.02 2.77 -0.39
CA THR A 52 12.89 1.32 -0.35
C THR A 52 11.49 0.91 0.00
N ALA A 53 10.99 -0.11 -0.70
CA ALA A 53 9.83 -0.87 -0.30
C ALA A 53 10.23 -2.33 -0.06
N THR A 54 9.72 -2.94 1.00
CA THR A 54 9.99 -4.34 1.35
C THR A 54 8.69 -5.11 1.44
N VAL A 55 8.66 -6.26 0.77
CA VAL A 55 7.56 -7.23 0.84
C VAL A 55 7.97 -8.39 1.74
N THR A 56 7.20 -8.65 2.79
CA THR A 56 7.45 -9.74 3.75
C THR A 56 6.29 -10.72 3.82
N LEU A 57 6.59 -12.02 3.87
CA LEU A 57 5.59 -13.07 4.04
C LEU A 57 5.44 -13.42 5.53
N LYS A 58 4.23 -13.32 6.07
CA LYS A 58 3.92 -13.72 7.46
C LYS A 58 2.57 -14.44 7.47
N GLY A 59 2.54 -15.69 7.94
CA GLY A 59 1.28 -16.45 8.05
C GLY A 59 0.50 -16.65 6.74
N GLY A 60 1.18 -16.61 5.58
CA GLY A 60 0.53 -16.68 4.28
C GLY A 60 0.01 -15.34 3.74
N VAL A 61 0.24 -14.24 4.44
CA VAL A 61 -0.08 -12.87 4.02
C VAL A 61 1.21 -12.15 3.63
N LEU A 62 1.20 -11.48 2.49
CA LEU A 62 2.28 -10.62 2.04
C LEU A 62 2.03 -9.18 2.47
N TYR A 63 2.96 -8.59 3.22
CA TYR A 63 2.91 -7.21 3.68
C TYR A 63 3.90 -6.36 2.91
N LEU A 64 3.48 -5.18 2.49
CA LEU A 64 4.29 -4.22 1.74
C LEU A 64 4.44 -2.95 2.58
N LYS A 65 5.69 -2.58 2.89
CA LYS A 65 6.00 -1.34 3.60
C LYS A 65 7.18 -0.63 2.94
N GLY A 66 7.10 0.68 2.75
CA GLY A 66 8.16 1.43 2.09
C GLY A 66 8.10 2.93 2.29
N GLU A 67 9.24 3.57 2.03
CA GLU A 67 9.40 5.02 2.11
C GLU A 67 10.50 5.51 1.15
N GLN A 68 10.25 6.65 0.50
CA GLN A 68 11.28 7.52 -0.09
C GLN A 68 11.11 8.91 0.53
N LYS A 69 12.21 9.52 0.95
CA LYS A 69 12.25 10.90 1.47
C LYS A 69 13.22 11.74 0.67
N GLN A 70 12.87 13.00 0.42
CA GLN A 70 13.76 13.99 -0.14
C GLN A 70 14.94 14.25 0.80
N ARG A 71 16.13 14.44 0.23
CA ARG A 71 17.30 14.90 0.99
C ARG A 71 17.21 16.41 1.20
N GLY A 72 17.26 16.85 2.46
CA GLY A 72 17.24 18.28 2.80
C GLY A 72 15.89 18.98 2.58
N GLY A 73 14.81 18.24 2.34
CA GLY A 73 13.46 18.77 2.17
C GLY A 73 12.42 17.90 2.87
N THR A 74 11.14 18.24 2.67
CA THR A 74 10.03 17.56 3.35
C THR A 74 9.33 16.51 2.49
N ASP A 75 9.63 16.45 1.20
CA ASP A 75 8.83 15.67 0.26
C ASP A 75 9.07 14.17 0.46
N PHE A 76 7.99 13.39 0.40
CA PHE A 76 8.07 11.95 0.60
C PHE A 76 6.96 11.18 -0.12
N VAL A 77 7.19 9.88 -0.24
CA VAL A 77 6.13 8.88 -0.43
C VAL A 77 6.30 7.77 0.60
N ARG A 78 5.17 7.32 1.17
CA ARG A 78 5.08 6.15 2.06
C ARG A 78 4.04 5.18 1.53
N ILE A 79 4.29 3.90 1.76
CA ILE A 79 3.34 2.83 1.45
C ILE A 79 3.33 1.84 2.62
N ASP A 80 2.14 1.45 3.09
CA ASP A 80 1.99 0.47 4.17
C ASP A 80 0.68 -0.30 4.01
N GLY A 81 0.74 -1.63 4.01
CA GLY A 81 -0.42 -2.49 3.87
C GLY A 81 -0.07 -3.92 3.48
N ARG A 82 -1.01 -4.59 2.83
CA ARG A 82 -0.87 -5.99 2.40
C ARG A 82 -1.15 -6.15 0.91
N ILE A 83 -0.56 -7.17 0.32
CA ILE A 83 -0.87 -7.63 -1.03
C ILE A 83 -1.94 -8.71 -0.90
N VAL A 84 -3.09 -8.50 -1.55
CA VAL A 84 -4.24 -9.42 -1.49
C VAL A 84 -4.25 -10.40 -2.66
N GLU A 85 -3.68 -10.02 -3.81
CA GLU A 85 -3.61 -10.88 -5.00
C GLU A 85 -2.32 -10.62 -5.80
N ILE A 86 -1.72 -11.67 -6.36
CA ILE A 86 -0.57 -11.60 -7.26
C ILE A 86 -0.86 -12.32 -8.57
N ASN A 87 -0.69 -11.61 -9.67
CA ASN A 87 -0.81 -12.07 -11.04
C ASN A 87 0.53 -11.92 -11.79
N ALA A 88 0.62 -12.45 -13.00
CA ALA A 88 1.84 -12.41 -13.82
C ALA A 88 2.37 -10.98 -14.08
N LYS A 89 1.47 -10.01 -14.25
CA LYS A 89 1.83 -8.61 -14.62
C LYS A 89 1.36 -7.55 -13.63
N ASN A 90 0.66 -7.93 -12.57
CA ASN A 90 0.15 -7.00 -11.58
C ASN A 90 0.01 -7.66 -10.21
N PHE A 91 -0.15 -6.84 -9.19
CA PHE A 91 -0.64 -7.28 -7.88
C PHE A 91 -1.64 -6.25 -7.34
N VAL A 92 -2.57 -6.73 -6.51
CA VAL A 92 -3.53 -5.89 -5.80
C VAL A 92 -3.02 -5.67 -4.39
N PHE A 93 -2.91 -4.40 -4.01
CA PHE A 93 -2.49 -3.93 -2.70
C PHE A 93 -3.69 -3.35 -1.97
N ASP A 94 -3.81 -3.64 -0.68
CA ASP A 94 -4.83 -3.13 0.24
C ASP A 94 -4.11 -2.44 1.41
N GLY A 95 -4.18 -1.13 1.46
CA GLY A 95 -3.44 -0.32 2.43
C GLY A 95 -3.45 1.16 2.10
N THR A 96 -2.41 1.88 2.53
CA THR A 96 -2.27 3.31 2.30
C THR A 96 -1.05 3.65 1.46
N VAL A 97 -1.20 4.68 0.62
CA VAL A 97 -0.10 5.38 -0.06
C VAL A 97 -0.24 6.86 0.25
N THR A 98 0.72 7.40 1.00
CA THR A 98 0.74 8.81 1.42
C THR A 98 1.87 9.53 0.69
N THR A 99 1.55 10.60 -0.01
CA THR A 99 2.54 11.50 -0.64
C THR A 99 2.51 12.85 0.08
N GLN A 100 3.66 13.49 0.19
CA GLN A 100 3.75 14.91 0.52
C GLN A 100 4.75 15.53 -0.44
N VAL A 101 4.35 16.59 -1.12
CA VAL A 101 5.20 17.33 -2.05
C VAL A 101 4.97 18.81 -1.80
N SER A 102 6.04 19.54 -1.53
CA SER A 102 6.05 20.94 -1.08
C SER A 102 5.18 21.89 -1.92
N HIS A 103 5.01 21.60 -3.21
CA HIS A 103 4.26 22.41 -4.17
C HIS A 103 2.96 21.75 -4.68
N ILE A 104 2.52 20.64 -4.09
CA ILE A 104 1.24 19.96 -4.39
C ILE A 104 0.40 19.94 -3.11
N ASN A 105 -0.92 20.14 -3.22
CA ASN A 105 -1.86 20.20 -2.11
C ASN A 105 -1.42 21.23 -1.04
N GLY A 106 -0.85 22.36 -1.49
CA GLY A 106 -0.28 23.37 -0.60
C GLY A 106 0.83 22.85 0.32
N GLY A 107 1.51 21.76 -0.04
CA GLY A 107 2.53 21.11 0.79
C GLY A 107 1.99 20.15 1.85
N ALA A 108 0.67 19.99 1.96
CA ALA A 108 0.05 19.08 2.92
C ALA A 108 0.08 17.62 2.41
N PRO A 109 0.26 16.63 3.31
CA PRO A 109 0.14 15.22 2.95
C PRO A 109 -1.18 14.89 2.26
N CYS A 110 -1.11 14.00 1.28
CA CYS A 110 -2.23 13.48 0.53
C CYS A 110 -2.23 11.94 0.59
N GLU A 111 -3.34 11.35 1.02
CA GLU A 111 -3.44 9.90 1.22
C GLU A 111 -4.41 9.25 0.22
N ARG A 112 -4.02 8.07 -0.27
CA ARG A 112 -4.90 7.08 -0.90
C ARG A 112 -5.00 5.89 0.03
N SER A 113 -6.21 5.40 0.26
CA SER A 113 -6.46 4.22 1.11
C SER A 113 -7.37 3.22 0.40
N GLY A 114 -7.16 1.93 0.66
CA GLY A 114 -7.97 0.83 0.15
C GLY A 114 -7.26 0.03 -0.93
N GLN A 115 -8.03 -0.60 -1.83
CA GLN A 115 -7.48 -1.44 -2.87
C GLN A 115 -6.93 -0.62 -4.04
N MET A 116 -5.68 -0.92 -4.41
CA MET A 116 -4.92 -0.27 -5.47
C MET A 116 -4.19 -1.32 -6.29
N THR A 117 -4.00 -1.05 -7.58
CA THR A 117 -3.35 -2.00 -8.50
C THR A 117 -1.96 -1.51 -8.85
N PHE A 118 -0.94 -2.34 -8.63
CA PHE A 118 0.40 -2.10 -9.14
C PHE A 118 0.64 -2.99 -10.36
N LYS A 119 0.95 -2.41 -11.52
CA LYS A 119 1.05 -3.14 -12.78
C LYS A 119 2.30 -2.82 -13.59
N ILE A 120 2.74 -3.82 -14.37
CA ILE A 120 3.76 -3.70 -15.40
C ILE A 120 3.08 -3.28 -16.70
N THR A 121 3.66 -2.32 -17.42
CA THR A 121 3.16 -1.88 -18.74
C THR A 121 4.32 -1.89 -19.74
N GLY A 122 4.07 -2.45 -20.94
CA GLY A 122 5.10 -2.60 -21.97
C GLY A 122 6.31 -3.40 -21.47
N SER A 123 7.51 -2.85 -21.70
CA SER A 123 8.80 -3.44 -21.31
C SER A 123 9.35 -2.93 -19.97
N ARG A 124 8.55 -2.19 -19.19
CA ARG A 124 8.99 -1.60 -17.91
C ARG A 124 9.47 -2.67 -16.93
N ARG A 125 10.53 -2.35 -16.20
CA ARG A 125 11.16 -3.20 -15.17
C ARG A 125 10.78 -2.78 -13.75
N TYR A 126 9.53 -2.33 -13.60
CA TYR A 126 8.93 -1.88 -12.35
C TYR A 126 7.41 -2.04 -12.42
N TRP A 127 6.78 -2.18 -11.26
CA TRP A 127 5.32 -2.04 -11.12
C TRP A 127 4.99 -0.59 -10.77
N ARG A 128 4.07 0.01 -11.51
CA ARG A 128 3.55 1.35 -11.23
C ARG A 128 2.14 1.26 -10.67
N LEU A 129 1.83 2.08 -9.68
CA LEU A 129 0.46 2.32 -9.22
C LEU A 129 -0.42 2.70 -10.42
N ALA A 130 -1.52 1.99 -10.67
CA ALA A 130 -2.40 2.24 -11.80
C ALA A 130 -3.29 3.47 -11.56
N GLU A 131 -3.72 3.68 -10.31
CA GLU A 131 -4.53 4.79 -9.83
C GLU A 131 -3.68 6.06 -9.64
N MET A 132 -3.05 6.51 -10.73
CA MET A 132 -2.01 7.54 -10.70
C MET A 132 -2.53 8.94 -10.36
N ASN A 133 -3.82 9.24 -10.54
CA ASN A 133 -4.35 10.57 -10.25
C ASN A 133 -4.18 10.89 -8.75
N ASN A 134 -3.67 12.08 -8.44
CA ASN A 134 -3.59 12.57 -7.08
C ASN A 134 -5.00 12.93 -6.57
N PRO A 135 -5.43 12.43 -5.39
CA PRO A 135 -6.79 12.66 -4.92
C PRO A 135 -6.97 14.05 -4.29
N CYS A 136 -5.90 14.79 -4.04
CA CYS A 136 -5.94 16.12 -3.41
C CYS A 136 -5.67 17.26 -4.39
N GLU A 137 -5.04 16.98 -5.54
CA GLU A 137 -4.79 17.97 -6.59
C GLU A 137 -4.78 17.30 -7.98
N ALA A 138 -5.13 18.03 -9.04
CA ALA A 138 -5.23 17.52 -10.40
C ALA A 138 -3.85 17.28 -11.08
N VAL A 139 -3.01 16.45 -10.45
CA VAL A 139 -1.69 16.02 -10.92
C VAL A 139 -1.57 14.50 -10.92
N THR A 140 -0.51 13.98 -11.54
CA THR A 140 -0.27 12.54 -11.65
C THR A 140 0.89 12.12 -10.75
N ASP A 141 0.72 11.07 -9.95
CA ASP A 141 1.76 10.45 -9.13
C ASP A 141 2.24 9.14 -9.76
N TYR A 142 3.53 9.06 -10.06
CA TYR A 142 4.23 7.86 -10.49
C TYR A 142 4.89 7.20 -9.30
N VAL A 143 4.11 6.37 -8.61
CA VAL A 143 4.59 5.54 -7.52
C VAL A 143 5.07 4.21 -8.10
N ASP A 144 6.39 4.01 -8.11
CA ASP A 144 7.06 2.88 -8.76
C ASP A 144 7.78 1.97 -7.76
N ILE A 145 7.59 0.66 -7.90
CA ILE A 145 8.33 -0.39 -7.20
C ILE A 145 9.15 -1.15 -8.24
N PHE A 146 10.48 -1.04 -8.18
CA PHE A 146 11.36 -1.61 -9.19
C PHE A 146 11.60 -3.09 -8.95
N PHE A 147 11.87 -3.84 -10.03
CA PHE A 147 12.31 -5.23 -9.86
C PHE A 147 13.68 -5.27 -9.17
N ARG A 148 13.99 -6.40 -8.56
CA ARG A 148 15.31 -6.68 -7.98
C ARG A 148 16.33 -7.00 -9.05
#